data_AF-A0A1M7FQJ4-F1
#
_entry.id   AF-A0A1M7FQJ4-F1
#
_cell.length_a   1.000
_cell.length_b   1.000
_cell.length_c   1.000
_cell.angle_alpha   90.00
_cell.angle_beta   90.00
_cell.angle_gamma   90.00
#
_symmetry.space_group_name_H-M   'P 1'
#
loop_
_entity.id
_entity.type
_entity.pdbx_description
1 polymer ?
#
loop_
_entity_poly.entity_id
_entity_poly.type
_entity_poly.pdbx_seq_one_letter_code
_entity_poly.pdbx_strand_id
1 'polypeptide(L)'
;MRLFGNKKEGGMMDVIRCDEQEYLVWKWSPSGTANSTNKENSIRYGSSLRVKEGELAVFFYKQNDGTIQDFIQGPHDQTIHSANFPILTNIVGAAFGGGSPFQAEIYFINLSGNIQIKFGIPYFDMYDPRLMDLGVPCAVRGTLTFNLTDYKNFIKLNRLINFSLDDFKVQIKDFFQRKIKSVMISAPLDYNIPVMQIERKIDEVSDIIQGRLKDELEECFGINLKRLDIGTIELDKEHPHYQQLKRATADQQTKFTEAKTNIEIENLSEVTRIQRKDTELGVEAKHFAVHQLNQHADVLKTAAASLGGMSHVDLGHGDGLNAAGLMVGMGVGASMRTQLGGLMDNITNTPPPITPEPMFHIARNGQQFGPYNLESLRQLVQSGQFSMNHHVWKEGMSGWELAGNVPGVAGLFNVTPPPII
;
A
#
# COMPACT_ATOMS: atom_id res chain seq x y z
N MET A 1 -44.54 -51.33 -8.06
CA MET A 1 -45.26 -50.96 -6.83
C MET A 1 -44.30 -51.04 -5.65
N ARG A 2 -43.82 -49.89 -5.16
CA ARG A 2 -43.15 -49.79 -3.85
C ARG A 2 -44.01 -48.86 -3.00
N LEU A 3 -44.60 -49.44 -1.97
CA LEU A 3 -45.49 -48.82 -1.01
C LEU A 3 -44.68 -47.81 -0.17
N PHE A 4 -44.72 -46.54 -0.54
CA PHE A 4 -44.38 -45.45 0.37
C PHE A 4 -45.54 -45.28 1.33
N GLY A 5 -45.35 -45.73 2.57
CA GLY A 5 -46.28 -45.43 3.65
C GLY A 5 -46.25 -43.93 3.95
N ASN A 6 -47.40 -43.28 3.82
CA ASN A 6 -47.64 -41.96 4.41
C ASN A 6 -47.28 -42.04 5.89
N LYS A 7 -46.40 -41.13 6.36
CA LYS A 7 -46.18 -40.93 7.79
C LYS A 7 -47.53 -40.68 8.43
N LYS A 8 -47.93 -41.51 9.41
CA LYS A 8 -49.13 -41.27 10.22
C LYS A 8 -48.88 -40.01 11.05
N GLU A 9 -49.35 -38.87 10.56
CA GLU A 9 -49.39 -37.62 11.32
C GLU A 9 -50.54 -37.71 12.33
N GLY A 10 -50.19 -37.57 13.62
CA GLY A 10 -51.11 -37.77 14.74
C GLY A 10 -50.51 -38.45 15.99
N GLY A 11 -49.20 -38.36 16.24
CA GLY A 11 -48.57 -38.85 17.47
C GLY A 11 -48.87 -37.96 18.69
N MET A 12 -48.84 -38.51 19.91
CA MET A 12 -49.15 -37.78 21.16
C MET A 12 -48.13 -36.67 21.52
N MET A 13 -46.94 -36.67 20.89
CA MET A 13 -45.82 -35.77 21.18
C MET A 13 -45.10 -35.38 19.90
N ASP A 14 -44.59 -34.15 19.83
CA ASP A 14 -43.85 -33.62 18.69
C ASP A 14 -42.33 -33.58 18.98
N VAL A 15 -41.51 -33.63 17.92
CA VAL A 15 -40.08 -33.35 17.99
C VAL A 15 -39.83 -31.99 17.35
N ILE A 16 -39.48 -31.01 18.17
CA ILE A 16 -39.24 -29.63 17.76
C ILE A 16 -37.75 -29.47 17.47
N ARG A 17 -37.41 -29.35 16.19
CA ARG A 17 -36.05 -29.13 15.70
C ARG A 17 -36.10 -28.45 14.33
N CYS A 18 -35.02 -27.76 13.96
CA CYS A 18 -34.84 -27.28 12.59
C CYS A 18 -34.16 -28.37 11.74
N ASP A 19 -34.82 -28.74 10.64
CA ASP A 19 -34.31 -29.71 9.65
C ASP A 19 -33.80 -29.05 8.36
N GLU A 20 -33.85 -27.71 8.27
CA GLU A 20 -33.33 -26.97 7.11
C GLU A 20 -31.80 -26.85 7.13
N GLN A 21 -31.20 -26.94 5.95
CA GLN A 21 -29.74 -26.79 5.78
C GLN A 21 -29.33 -25.33 5.61
N GLU A 22 -30.08 -24.55 4.82
CA GLU A 22 -29.80 -23.14 4.56
C GLU A 22 -30.95 -22.27 5.06
N TYR A 23 -30.79 -21.68 6.24
CA TYR A 23 -31.79 -20.78 6.83
C TYR A 23 -31.11 -19.71 7.69
N LEU A 24 -31.76 -18.55 7.79
CA LEU A 24 -31.46 -17.53 8.80
C LEU A 24 -32.47 -17.57 9.93
N VAL A 25 -33.76 -17.57 9.54
CA VAL A 25 -34.91 -17.75 10.42
C VAL A 25 -35.80 -18.81 9.79
N TRP A 26 -36.25 -19.76 10.59
CA TRP A 26 -37.18 -20.80 10.16
C TRP A 26 -38.29 -20.97 11.18
N LYS A 27 -39.55 -20.90 10.73
CA LYS A 27 -40.72 -21.13 11.60
C LYS A 27 -41.01 -22.63 11.65
N TRP A 28 -41.00 -23.19 12.85
CA TRP A 28 -41.39 -24.59 13.04
C TRP A 28 -42.91 -24.76 12.93
N SER A 29 -43.35 -25.86 12.33
CA SER A 29 -44.76 -26.26 12.24
C SER A 29 -44.89 -27.78 12.45
N PRO A 30 -45.91 -28.27 13.19
CA PRO A 30 -46.06 -29.72 13.47
C PRO A 30 -46.36 -30.58 12.24
N SER A 31 -47.00 -30.01 11.22
CA SER A 31 -47.46 -30.69 10.00
C SER A 31 -46.54 -30.46 8.78
N GLY A 32 -45.39 -29.82 8.98
CA GLY A 32 -44.45 -29.51 7.88
C GLY A 32 -45.01 -28.55 6.81
N THR A 33 -46.20 -27.97 7.03
CA THR A 33 -46.81 -26.98 6.14
C THR A 33 -46.60 -25.59 6.72
N ALA A 34 -45.75 -24.80 6.05
CA ALA A 34 -45.63 -23.38 6.33
C ALA A 34 -47.01 -22.71 6.13
N ASN A 35 -47.51 -22.02 7.16
CA ASN A 35 -48.74 -21.21 7.18
C ASN A 35 -50.07 -21.94 7.42
N SER A 36 -50.11 -23.01 8.22
CA SER A 36 -51.37 -23.64 8.62
C SER A 36 -52.02 -22.97 9.85
N THR A 37 -53.34 -23.18 9.98
CA THR A 37 -54.27 -22.43 10.85
C THR A 37 -53.94 -22.50 12.36
N ASN A 38 -54.56 -21.62 13.17
CA ASN A 38 -54.39 -21.50 14.63
C ASN A 38 -54.50 -22.82 15.45
N LYS A 39 -55.10 -23.87 14.89
CA LYS A 39 -55.24 -25.18 15.54
C LYS A 39 -53.98 -26.06 15.39
N GLU A 40 -53.16 -25.78 14.39
CA GLU A 40 -51.91 -26.49 14.07
C GLU A 40 -50.67 -25.84 14.70
N ASN A 41 -50.74 -24.63 15.25
CA ASN A 41 -49.61 -24.01 15.98
C ASN A 41 -49.61 -24.32 17.49
N SER A 42 -50.26 -25.41 17.89
CA SER A 42 -50.33 -25.80 19.29
C SER A 42 -49.29 -26.86 19.63
N ILE A 43 -48.39 -26.53 20.54
CA ILE A 43 -47.36 -27.45 21.02
C ILE A 43 -48.00 -28.42 22.01
N ARG A 44 -47.79 -29.71 21.76
CA ARG A 44 -48.23 -30.76 22.69
C ARG A 44 -47.30 -30.84 23.89
N TYR A 45 -47.87 -30.90 25.08
CA TYR A 45 -47.10 -31.11 26.31
C TYR A 45 -46.31 -32.44 26.24
N GLY A 46 -45.05 -32.44 26.68
CA GLY A 46 -44.16 -33.61 26.57
C GLY A 46 -43.42 -33.75 25.23
N SER A 47 -43.55 -32.78 24.33
CA SER A 47 -42.73 -32.69 23.11
C SER A 47 -41.25 -32.49 23.44
N SER A 48 -40.34 -33.02 22.62
CA SER A 48 -38.90 -32.82 22.79
C SER A 48 -38.41 -31.62 21.99
N LEU A 49 -37.60 -30.76 22.62
CA LEU A 49 -36.93 -29.64 21.97
C LEU A 49 -35.47 -30.01 21.75
N ARG A 50 -35.04 -29.93 20.48
CA ARG A 50 -33.64 -30.07 20.10
C ARG A 50 -33.15 -28.83 19.36
N VAL A 51 -32.17 -28.15 19.94
CA VAL A 51 -31.48 -26.98 19.39
C VAL A 51 -30.01 -27.35 19.23
N LYS A 52 -29.47 -27.26 18.01
CA LYS A 52 -28.06 -27.59 17.77
C LYS A 52 -27.16 -26.45 18.23
N GLU A 53 -25.87 -26.74 18.38
CA GLU A 53 -24.86 -25.71 18.62
C GLU A 53 -24.89 -24.66 17.49
N GLY A 54 -24.87 -23.38 17.86
CA GLY A 54 -25.00 -22.29 16.89
C GLY A 54 -26.42 -22.00 16.40
N GLU A 55 -27.42 -22.70 16.93
CA GLU A 55 -28.84 -22.42 16.71
C GLU A 55 -29.47 -21.79 17.96
N LEU A 56 -30.53 -21.02 17.74
CA LEU A 56 -31.35 -20.42 18.79
C LEU A 56 -32.82 -20.75 18.51
N ALA A 57 -33.53 -21.29 19.50
CA ALA A 57 -34.98 -21.39 19.47
C ALA A 57 -35.61 -20.19 20.20
N VAL A 58 -36.53 -19.51 19.53
CA VAL A 58 -37.30 -18.38 20.06
C VAL A 58 -38.76 -18.79 20.16
N PHE A 59 -39.31 -18.70 21.35
CA PHE A 59 -40.70 -19.02 21.62
C PHE A 59 -41.50 -17.73 21.79
N PHE A 60 -42.56 -17.56 21.00
CA PHE A 60 -43.49 -16.44 21.10
C PHE A 60 -44.81 -16.90 21.71
N TYR A 61 -45.21 -16.24 22.80
CA TYR A 61 -46.45 -16.51 23.52
C TYR A 61 -47.34 -15.27 23.53
N LYS A 62 -48.64 -15.44 23.28
CA LYS A 62 -49.64 -14.38 23.49
C LYS A 62 -50.16 -14.45 24.92
N GLN A 63 -50.01 -13.37 25.69
CA GLN A 63 -50.66 -13.17 26.99
C GLN A 63 -51.58 -11.94 26.96
N ASN A 64 -52.44 -11.81 27.96
CA ASN A 64 -53.39 -10.69 28.08
C ASN A 64 -52.69 -9.33 28.13
N ASP A 65 -51.46 -9.26 28.65
CA ASP A 65 -50.67 -8.02 28.80
C ASP A 65 -49.58 -7.84 27.72
N GLY A 66 -49.55 -8.69 26.68
CA GLY A 66 -48.61 -8.55 25.55
C GLY A 66 -47.99 -9.87 25.07
N THR A 67 -47.03 -9.76 24.15
CA THR A 67 -46.28 -10.91 23.62
C THR A 67 -45.00 -11.12 24.43
N ILE A 68 -44.82 -12.30 25.00
CA ILE A 68 -43.60 -12.70 25.71
C ILE A 68 -42.72 -13.54 24.79
N GLN A 69 -41.40 -13.39 24.95
CA GLN A 69 -40.37 -14.10 24.18
C GLN A 69 -39.41 -14.84 25.12
N ASP A 70 -39.25 -16.14 24.92
CA ASP A 70 -38.19 -16.94 25.57
C ASP A 70 -37.15 -17.38 24.54
N PHE A 71 -35.89 -17.45 24.98
CA PHE A 71 -34.73 -17.72 24.14
C PHE A 71 -33.97 -18.95 24.67
N ILE A 72 -33.84 -19.98 23.83
CA ILE A 72 -33.07 -21.19 24.15
C ILE A 72 -31.94 -21.34 23.14
N GLN A 73 -30.71 -21.08 23.59
CA GLN A 73 -29.51 -21.30 22.79
C GLN A 73 -29.08 -22.76 22.87
N GLY A 74 -28.61 -23.32 21.76
CA GLY A 74 -28.05 -24.66 21.74
C GLY A 74 -26.61 -24.74 22.28
N PRO A 75 -26.12 -25.96 22.55
CA PRO A 75 -26.82 -27.23 22.38
C PRO A 75 -27.86 -27.45 23.48
N HIS A 76 -29.07 -27.84 23.09
CA HIS A 76 -30.17 -28.15 24.00
C HIS A 76 -30.93 -29.37 23.48
N ASP A 77 -31.13 -30.38 24.32
CA ASP A 77 -31.93 -31.58 24.00
C ASP A 77 -32.69 -32.00 25.26
N GLN A 78 -33.91 -31.48 25.43
CA GLN A 78 -34.74 -31.77 26.60
C GLN A 78 -36.22 -31.81 26.22
N THR A 79 -36.99 -32.58 26.99
CA THR A 79 -38.45 -32.54 26.93
C THR A 79 -38.97 -31.23 27.49
N ILE A 80 -39.91 -30.62 26.78
CA ILE A 80 -40.58 -29.39 27.21
C ILE A 80 -41.47 -29.71 28.42
N HIS A 81 -40.99 -29.28 29.59
CA HIS A 81 -41.75 -29.27 30.84
C HIS A 81 -41.99 -27.82 31.27
N SER A 82 -43.14 -27.56 31.90
CA SER A 82 -43.49 -26.23 32.45
C SER A 82 -42.49 -25.70 33.47
N ALA A 83 -41.69 -26.59 34.09
CA ALA A 83 -40.62 -26.24 35.01
C ALA A 83 -39.34 -25.74 34.31
N ASN A 84 -39.13 -26.07 33.04
CA ASN A 84 -37.90 -25.73 32.29
C ASN A 84 -37.99 -24.35 31.61
N PHE A 85 -39.16 -23.72 31.62
CA PHE A 85 -39.41 -22.40 31.06
C PHE A 85 -39.93 -21.49 32.19
N PRO A 86 -39.16 -20.49 32.63
CA PRO A 86 -39.48 -19.67 33.81
C PRO A 86 -40.84 -18.96 33.77
N ILE A 87 -41.46 -18.81 32.59
CA ILE A 87 -42.71 -18.07 32.40
C ILE A 87 -43.91 -19.00 32.09
N LEU A 88 -43.67 -20.26 31.70
CA LEU A 88 -44.75 -21.23 31.51
C LEU A 88 -45.39 -21.66 32.85
N THR A 89 -44.72 -21.42 33.98
CA THR A 89 -45.23 -21.79 35.31
C THR A 89 -46.52 -21.06 35.68
N ASN A 90 -46.77 -19.87 35.12
CA ASN A 90 -47.97 -19.06 35.42
C ASN A 90 -49.19 -19.38 34.54
N ILE A 91 -49.02 -20.09 33.41
CA ILE A 91 -50.12 -20.47 32.51
C ILE A 91 -50.73 -21.83 32.91
N VAL A 92 -50.04 -22.62 33.74
CA VAL A 92 -50.42 -23.98 34.15
C VAL A 92 -51.24 -23.96 35.47
N GLY A 93 -51.97 -22.88 35.73
CA GLY A 93 -52.83 -22.78 36.90
C GLY A 93 -54.04 -23.71 36.83
N ALA A 94 -54.01 -24.77 37.65
CA ALA A 94 -55.08 -25.57 38.31
C ALA A 94 -56.40 -25.99 37.59
N ALA A 95 -56.80 -25.38 36.47
CA ALA A 95 -58.07 -25.66 35.79
C ALA A 95 -57.93 -26.64 34.62
N PHE A 96 -56.71 -26.97 34.20
CA PHE A 96 -56.46 -27.80 33.03
C PHE A 96 -55.84 -29.13 33.44
N GLY A 97 -56.69 -30.13 33.67
CA GLY A 97 -56.31 -31.49 34.06
C GLY A 97 -55.43 -32.20 33.03
N GLY A 98 -54.12 -32.01 33.13
CA GLY A 98 -53.10 -32.94 32.62
C GLY A 98 -52.86 -32.98 31.11
N GLY A 99 -53.38 -32.05 30.30
CA GLY A 99 -53.18 -32.13 28.84
C GLY A 99 -53.57 -30.92 28.00
N SER A 100 -53.36 -29.68 28.47
CA SER A 100 -53.74 -28.50 27.68
C SER A 100 -52.71 -28.18 26.60
N PRO A 101 -53.10 -28.04 25.31
CA PRO A 101 -52.23 -27.58 24.24
C PRO A 101 -51.82 -26.12 24.45
N PHE A 102 -50.51 -25.84 24.42
CA PHE A 102 -50.00 -24.47 24.52
C PHE A 102 -49.88 -23.88 23.11
N GLN A 103 -50.57 -22.78 22.83
CA GLN A 103 -50.37 -22.05 21.58
C GLN A 103 -49.12 -21.19 21.69
N ALA A 104 -48.06 -21.60 21.00
CA ALA A 104 -46.83 -20.83 20.90
C ALA A 104 -46.23 -20.99 19.50
N GLU A 105 -45.66 -19.91 18.97
CA GLU A 105 -44.92 -19.95 17.72
C GLU A 105 -43.44 -20.13 18.03
N ILE A 106 -42.78 -21.08 17.33
CA ILE A 106 -41.37 -21.38 17.52
C ILE A 106 -40.61 -20.98 16.27
N TYR A 107 -39.58 -20.17 16.45
CA TYR A 107 -38.66 -19.78 15.40
C TYR A 107 -37.26 -20.27 15.72
N PHE A 108 -36.61 -20.92 14.77
CA PHE A 108 -35.20 -21.23 14.83
C PHE A 108 -34.40 -20.15 14.11
N ILE A 109 -33.36 -19.65 14.76
CA ILE A 109 -32.43 -18.67 14.22
C ILE A 109 -31.04 -19.29 14.12
N ASN A 110 -30.40 -19.15 12.97
CA ASN A 110 -29.04 -19.59 12.75
C ASN A 110 -28.05 -18.49 13.16
N LEU A 111 -27.24 -18.74 14.20
CA LEU A 111 -26.24 -17.80 14.73
C LEU A 111 -24.82 -18.08 14.19
N SER A 112 -24.56 -19.30 13.74
CA SER A 112 -23.24 -19.72 13.23
C SER A 112 -23.11 -19.64 11.71
N GLY A 113 -24.22 -19.57 10.99
CA GLY A 113 -24.28 -19.62 9.53
C GLY A 113 -23.86 -18.30 8.89
N ASN A 114 -22.89 -18.38 7.97
CA ASN A 114 -22.58 -17.29 7.07
C ASN A 114 -23.52 -17.34 5.86
N ILE A 115 -24.15 -16.22 5.56
CA ILE A 115 -25.03 -16.07 4.39
C ILE A 115 -24.32 -15.19 3.38
N GLN A 116 -24.28 -15.66 2.13
CA GLN A 116 -23.63 -14.98 1.03
C GLN A 116 -24.67 -14.41 0.06
N ILE A 117 -24.49 -13.14 -0.31
CA ILE A 117 -25.27 -12.46 -1.34
C ILE A 117 -24.31 -12.04 -2.44
N LYS A 118 -24.47 -12.63 -3.63
CA LYS A 118 -23.76 -12.19 -4.84
C LYS A 118 -24.45 -10.97 -5.44
N PHE A 119 -23.66 -10.01 -5.90
CA PHE A 119 -24.19 -8.78 -6.49
C PHE A 119 -23.40 -8.28 -7.68
N GLY A 120 -24.10 -7.54 -8.54
CA GLY A 120 -23.53 -6.75 -9.60
C GLY A 120 -24.24 -5.41 -9.67
N ILE A 121 -23.48 -4.33 -9.62
CA ILE A 121 -23.96 -2.97 -9.84
C ILE A 121 -23.77 -2.70 -11.34
N PRO A 122 -24.85 -2.38 -12.07
CA PRO A 122 -24.77 -2.08 -13.50
C PRO A 122 -23.94 -0.81 -13.73
N TYR A 123 -23.58 -0.54 -14.98
CA TYR A 123 -22.76 0.61 -15.36
C TYR A 123 -23.29 1.92 -14.76
N PHE A 124 -22.39 2.66 -14.12
CA PHE A 124 -22.58 4.03 -13.66
C PHE A 124 -21.32 4.85 -13.91
N ASP A 125 -21.47 6.17 -14.03
CA ASP A 125 -20.36 7.04 -14.36
C ASP A 125 -19.49 7.33 -13.13
N MET A 126 -18.19 7.20 -13.32
CA MET A 126 -17.15 7.55 -12.37
C MET A 126 -16.28 8.65 -12.95
N TYR A 127 -15.89 9.62 -12.13
CA TYR A 127 -15.19 10.82 -12.59
C TYR A 127 -13.77 10.83 -12.05
N ASP A 128 -12.81 11.12 -12.93
CA ASP A 128 -11.42 11.26 -12.52
C ASP A 128 -11.20 12.59 -11.79
N PRO A 129 -10.43 12.63 -10.69
CA PRO A 129 -10.18 13.87 -9.95
C PRO A 129 -9.56 14.98 -10.80
N ARG A 130 -8.82 14.62 -11.85
CA ARG A 130 -8.15 15.56 -12.74
C ARG A 130 -9.05 16.05 -13.88
N LEU A 131 -10.07 15.26 -14.24
CA LEU A 131 -10.93 15.47 -15.39
C LEU A 131 -12.36 15.06 -15.03
N MET A 132 -13.03 15.94 -14.28
CA MET A 132 -14.39 15.71 -13.77
C MET A 132 -15.49 15.82 -14.84
N ASP A 133 -15.14 16.28 -16.04
CA ASP A 133 -16.01 16.32 -17.22
C ASP A 133 -16.11 14.95 -17.92
N LEU A 134 -15.16 14.04 -17.66
CA LEU A 134 -15.11 12.73 -18.28
C LEU A 134 -15.69 11.64 -17.36
N GLY A 135 -17.00 11.40 -17.50
CA GLY A 135 -17.66 10.26 -16.86
C GLY A 135 -17.27 8.95 -17.54
N VAL A 136 -16.54 8.09 -16.83
CA VAL A 136 -16.15 6.75 -17.29
C VAL A 136 -17.14 5.73 -16.73
N PRO A 137 -17.90 5.03 -17.59
CA PRO A 137 -18.81 3.99 -17.12
C PRO A 137 -18.05 2.86 -16.43
N CYS A 138 -18.50 2.49 -15.25
CA CYS A 138 -17.95 1.43 -14.42
C CYS A 138 -19.04 0.50 -13.90
N ALA A 139 -18.80 -0.80 -13.95
CA ALA A 139 -19.62 -1.82 -13.29
C ALA A 139 -18.83 -2.50 -12.16
N VAL A 140 -19.51 -2.90 -11.08
CA VAL A 140 -18.87 -3.50 -9.91
C VAL A 140 -19.55 -4.81 -9.57
N ARG A 141 -18.77 -5.87 -9.35
CA ARG A 141 -19.29 -7.19 -8.97
C ARG A 141 -18.58 -7.70 -7.72
N GLY A 142 -19.35 -8.36 -6.86
CA GLY A 142 -18.81 -8.85 -5.61
C GLY A 142 -19.74 -9.79 -4.86
N THR A 143 -19.28 -10.17 -3.67
CA THR A 143 -20.04 -11.01 -2.74
C THR A 143 -20.03 -10.34 -1.37
N LEU A 144 -21.20 -10.20 -0.78
CA LEU A 144 -21.39 -9.79 0.60
C LEU A 144 -21.59 -11.03 1.46
N THR A 145 -20.81 -11.18 2.53
CA THR A 145 -21.01 -12.23 3.52
C THR A 145 -21.39 -11.61 4.85
N PHE A 146 -22.53 -12.04 5.40
CA PHE A 146 -23.00 -11.58 6.71
C PHE A 146 -23.40 -12.77 7.59
N ASN A 147 -23.53 -12.51 8.88
CA ASN A 147 -24.10 -13.45 9.83
C ASN A 147 -24.96 -12.70 10.86
N LEU A 148 -25.60 -13.46 11.74
CA LEU A 148 -26.42 -12.91 12.83
C LEU A 148 -25.82 -13.29 14.18
N THR A 149 -25.49 -12.28 14.98
CA THR A 149 -24.99 -12.46 16.36
C THR A 149 -25.95 -11.84 17.37
N ASP A 150 -26.42 -10.61 17.14
CA ASP A 150 -27.42 -9.94 17.97
C ASP A 150 -28.85 -10.25 17.52
N TYR A 151 -29.33 -11.44 17.92
CA TYR A 151 -30.68 -11.89 17.63
C TYR A 151 -31.77 -11.01 18.27
N LYS A 152 -31.48 -10.32 19.39
CA LYS A 152 -32.48 -9.45 20.05
C LYS A 152 -32.73 -8.20 19.22
N ASN A 153 -31.66 -7.54 18.77
CA ASN A 153 -31.78 -6.39 17.89
C ASN A 153 -32.41 -6.78 16.55
N PHE A 154 -31.99 -7.92 15.97
CA PHE A 154 -32.57 -8.44 14.74
C PHE A 154 -34.09 -8.65 14.81
N ILE A 155 -34.60 -9.26 15.89
CA ILE A 155 -36.04 -9.48 16.08
C ILE A 155 -36.80 -8.16 16.20
N LYS A 156 -36.20 -7.17 16.90
CA LYS A 156 -36.78 -5.83 17.05
C LYS A 156 -36.93 -5.11 15.71
N LEU A 157 -35.96 -5.27 14.81
CA LEU A 157 -35.93 -4.60 13.51
C LEU A 157 -36.78 -5.32 12.44
N ASN A 158 -36.74 -6.65 12.38
CA ASN A 158 -37.23 -7.40 11.20
C ASN A 158 -38.57 -8.13 11.37
N ARG A 159 -39.19 -8.14 12.57
CA ARG A 159 -40.45 -8.86 12.89
C ARG A 159 -40.60 -10.23 12.20
N LEU A 160 -40.41 -11.32 12.94
CA LEU A 160 -40.34 -12.68 12.37
C LEU A 160 -41.64 -13.23 11.70
N ILE A 161 -42.72 -12.44 11.67
CA ILE A 161 -44.01 -12.84 11.07
C ILE A 161 -43.84 -12.90 9.55
N ASN A 162 -43.97 -14.09 8.96
CA ASN A 162 -43.76 -14.36 7.54
C ASN A 162 -42.36 -13.98 7.03
N PHE A 163 -41.33 -14.09 7.88
CA PHE A 163 -39.96 -13.85 7.46
C PHE A 163 -39.56 -14.82 6.34
N SER A 164 -39.02 -14.26 5.26
CA SER A 164 -38.44 -14.99 4.13
C SER A 164 -36.99 -14.58 3.98
N LEU A 165 -36.09 -15.56 3.98
CA LEU A 165 -34.67 -15.30 3.77
C LEU A 165 -34.41 -14.68 2.39
N ASP A 166 -35.15 -15.08 1.37
CA ASP A 166 -34.94 -14.57 0.01
C ASP A 166 -35.39 -13.11 -0.12
N ASP A 167 -36.53 -12.74 0.45
CA ASP A 167 -36.98 -11.34 0.49
C ASP A 167 -36.02 -10.46 1.29
N PHE A 168 -35.50 -10.99 2.40
CA PHE A 168 -34.49 -10.31 3.21
C PHE A 168 -33.18 -10.10 2.45
N LYS A 169 -32.71 -11.13 1.71
CA LYS A 169 -31.53 -11.00 0.82
C LYS A 169 -31.74 -9.93 -0.24
N VAL A 170 -32.93 -9.81 -0.83
CA VAL A 170 -33.25 -8.76 -1.81
C VAL A 170 -33.19 -7.37 -1.18
N GLN A 171 -33.78 -7.18 -0.01
CA GLN A 171 -33.75 -5.89 0.70
C GLN A 171 -32.33 -5.45 1.05
N ILE A 172 -31.52 -6.36 1.59
CA ILE A 172 -30.10 -6.10 1.86
C ILE A 172 -29.37 -5.76 0.57
N LYS A 173 -29.64 -6.52 -0.51
CA LYS A 173 -29.04 -6.31 -1.83
C LYS A 173 -29.26 -4.91 -2.36
N ASP A 174 -30.50 -4.45 -2.40
CA ASP A 174 -30.84 -3.12 -2.92
C ASP A 174 -30.18 -2.02 -2.07
N PHE A 175 -30.17 -2.20 -0.75
CA PHE A 175 -29.54 -1.27 0.18
C PHE A 175 -28.04 -1.11 -0.07
N PHE A 176 -27.29 -2.21 -0.07
CA PHE A 176 -25.83 -2.09 -0.23
C PHE A 176 -25.47 -1.71 -1.66
N GLN A 177 -26.20 -2.15 -2.70
CA GLN A 177 -25.87 -1.76 -4.09
C GLN A 177 -25.89 -0.24 -4.24
N ARG A 178 -26.90 0.43 -3.65
CA ARG A 178 -26.97 1.89 -3.58
C ARG A 178 -25.79 2.48 -2.81
N LYS A 179 -25.44 1.92 -1.64
CA LYS A 179 -24.36 2.42 -0.80
C LYS A 179 -22.98 2.26 -1.44
N ILE A 180 -22.68 1.08 -1.97
CA ILE A 180 -21.44 0.79 -2.71
C ILE A 180 -21.33 1.75 -3.90
N LYS A 181 -22.39 1.89 -4.71
CA LYS A 181 -22.40 2.86 -5.83
C LYS A 181 -22.04 4.27 -5.36
N SER A 182 -22.63 4.74 -4.26
CA SER A 182 -22.31 6.05 -3.68
C SER A 182 -20.84 6.18 -3.30
N VAL A 183 -20.25 5.16 -2.67
CA VAL A 183 -18.83 5.18 -2.27
C VAL A 183 -17.92 5.13 -3.49
N MET A 184 -18.24 4.30 -4.48
CA MET A 184 -17.47 4.18 -5.72
C MET A 184 -17.44 5.50 -6.51
N ILE A 185 -18.53 6.27 -6.50
CA ILE A 185 -18.59 7.59 -7.16
C ILE A 185 -17.73 8.61 -6.41
N SER A 186 -17.75 8.60 -5.06
CA SER A 186 -16.98 9.56 -4.26
C SER A 186 -15.50 9.20 -4.11
N ALA A 187 -15.15 7.90 -4.16
CA ALA A 187 -13.82 7.41 -3.82
C ALA A 187 -12.68 8.01 -4.66
N PRO A 188 -12.80 8.18 -5.99
CA PRO A 188 -11.78 8.87 -6.78
C PRO A 188 -11.43 10.24 -6.22
N LEU A 189 -12.45 11.04 -5.88
CA LEU A 189 -12.27 12.40 -5.40
C LEU A 189 -11.76 12.44 -3.96
N ASP A 190 -12.43 11.72 -3.05
CA ASP A 190 -12.13 11.73 -1.61
C ASP A 190 -10.71 11.24 -1.30
N TYR A 191 -10.23 10.25 -2.06
CA TYR A 191 -8.93 9.60 -1.82
C TYR A 191 -7.91 9.89 -2.92
N ASN A 192 -8.22 10.82 -3.83
CA ASN A 192 -7.38 11.20 -4.97
C ASN A 192 -6.90 9.97 -5.77
N ILE A 193 -7.82 9.04 -6.04
CA ILE A 193 -7.59 7.81 -6.81
C ILE A 193 -7.93 8.08 -8.28
N PRO A 194 -6.97 8.04 -9.21
CA PRO A 194 -7.28 8.13 -10.63
C PRO A 194 -8.16 6.96 -11.05
N VAL A 195 -9.18 7.21 -11.87
CA VAL A 195 -10.14 6.16 -12.29
C VAL A 195 -9.41 5.03 -13.02
N MET A 196 -8.41 5.36 -13.84
CA MET A 196 -7.55 4.39 -14.54
C MET A 196 -6.74 3.47 -13.60
N GLN A 197 -6.65 3.80 -12.32
CA GLN A 197 -5.91 3.05 -11.30
C GLN A 197 -6.83 2.33 -10.32
N ILE A 198 -8.15 2.50 -10.42
CA ILE A 198 -9.09 1.99 -9.41
C ILE A 198 -9.07 0.47 -9.32
N GLU A 199 -8.87 -0.23 -10.45
CA GLU A 199 -8.70 -1.69 -10.48
C GLU A 199 -7.49 -2.15 -9.65
N ARG A 200 -6.41 -1.36 -9.62
CA ARG A 200 -5.21 -1.67 -8.81
C ARG A 200 -5.38 -1.35 -7.32
N LYS A 201 -6.41 -0.57 -6.97
CA LYS A 201 -6.73 -0.15 -5.60
C LYS A 201 -8.02 -0.82 -5.09
N ILE A 202 -8.38 -1.97 -5.65
CA ILE A 202 -9.62 -2.68 -5.31
C ILE A 202 -9.70 -3.02 -3.81
N ASP A 203 -8.59 -3.40 -3.18
CA ASP A 203 -8.54 -3.72 -1.75
C ASP A 203 -8.78 -2.47 -0.89
N GLU A 204 -8.10 -1.36 -1.20
CA GLU A 204 -8.28 -0.06 -0.51
C GLU A 204 -9.73 0.42 -0.61
N VAL A 205 -10.32 0.32 -1.80
CA VAL A 205 -11.73 0.67 -2.04
C VAL A 205 -12.67 -0.27 -1.29
N SER A 206 -12.37 -1.57 -1.24
CA SER A 206 -13.14 -2.57 -0.50
C SER A 206 -13.15 -2.26 1.00
N ASP A 207 -12.00 -1.91 1.58
CA ASP A 207 -11.88 -1.54 3.00
C ASP A 207 -12.71 -0.30 3.35
N ILE A 208 -12.67 0.72 2.49
CA ILE A 208 -13.48 1.95 2.66
C ILE A 208 -14.97 1.61 2.64
N ILE A 209 -15.40 0.77 1.71
CA ILE A 209 -16.80 0.36 1.59
C ILE A 209 -17.22 -0.49 2.79
N GLN A 210 -16.38 -1.44 3.21
CA GLN A 210 -16.64 -2.31 4.35
C GLN A 210 -16.81 -1.51 5.64
N GLY A 211 -15.95 -0.51 5.88
CA GLY A 211 -16.07 0.38 7.02
C GLY A 211 -17.41 1.14 7.05
N ARG A 212 -17.88 1.64 5.90
CA ARG A 212 -19.16 2.36 5.80
C ARG A 212 -20.40 1.45 5.86
N LEU A 213 -20.28 0.18 5.48
CA LEU A 213 -21.41 -0.77 5.49
C LEU A 213 -21.62 -1.44 6.84
N LYS A 214 -20.57 -1.59 7.64
CA LYS A 214 -20.63 -2.35 8.89
C LYS A 214 -21.71 -1.82 9.84
N ASP A 215 -21.63 -0.54 10.18
CA ASP A 215 -22.54 0.09 11.15
C ASP A 215 -23.97 0.15 10.60
N GLU A 216 -24.11 0.45 9.31
CA GLU A 216 -25.42 0.52 8.65
C GLU A 216 -26.15 -0.83 8.62
N LEU A 217 -25.42 -1.95 8.44
CA LEU A 217 -26.02 -3.29 8.47
C LEU A 217 -26.49 -3.68 9.87
N GLU A 218 -25.74 -3.31 10.90
CA GLU A 218 -26.13 -3.56 12.30
C GLU A 218 -27.34 -2.70 12.69
N GLU A 219 -27.36 -1.43 12.31
CA GLU A 219 -28.44 -0.49 12.68
C GLU A 219 -29.73 -0.72 11.91
N CYS A 220 -29.65 -0.94 10.59
CA CYS A 220 -30.83 -1.05 9.74
C CYS A 220 -31.41 -2.47 9.71
N PHE A 221 -30.56 -3.50 9.78
CA PHE A 221 -30.96 -4.89 9.58
C PHE A 221 -30.67 -5.79 10.78
N GLY A 222 -29.89 -5.35 11.77
CA GLY A 222 -29.52 -6.17 12.92
C GLY A 222 -28.61 -7.35 12.58
N ILE A 223 -27.82 -7.23 11.52
CA ILE A 223 -26.89 -8.29 11.06
C ILE A 223 -25.46 -7.77 11.07
N ASN A 224 -24.50 -8.66 11.29
CA ASN A 224 -23.09 -8.31 11.29
C ASN A 224 -22.46 -8.58 9.91
N LEU A 225 -21.73 -7.59 9.41
CA LEU A 225 -20.89 -7.74 8.23
C LEU A 225 -19.68 -8.62 8.57
N LYS A 226 -19.57 -9.78 7.90
CA LYS A 226 -18.40 -10.65 8.06
C LYS A 226 -17.30 -10.32 7.06
N ARG A 227 -17.68 -10.15 5.79
CA ARG A 227 -16.73 -9.89 4.71
C ARG A 227 -17.42 -9.25 3.53
N LEU A 228 -16.76 -8.29 2.90
CA LEU A 228 -17.09 -7.80 1.58
C LEU A 228 -15.96 -8.17 0.62
N ASP A 229 -16.29 -8.92 -0.43
CA ASP A 229 -15.35 -9.28 -1.48
C ASP A 229 -15.76 -8.56 -2.77
N ILE A 230 -15.03 -7.51 -3.16
CA ILE A 230 -15.17 -6.91 -4.50
C ILE A 230 -14.34 -7.75 -5.46
N GLY A 231 -15.02 -8.54 -6.29
CA GLY A 231 -14.35 -9.45 -7.23
C GLY A 231 -13.89 -8.76 -8.51
N THR A 232 -14.61 -7.74 -8.96
CA THR A 232 -14.28 -7.03 -10.20
C THR A 232 -14.82 -5.61 -10.19
N ILE A 233 -13.98 -4.68 -10.62
CA ILE A 233 -14.36 -3.33 -11.03
C ILE A 233 -14.06 -3.27 -12.53
N GLU A 234 -15.10 -3.15 -13.37
CA GLU A 234 -15.00 -3.20 -14.82
C GLU A 234 -15.22 -1.81 -15.38
N LEU A 235 -14.18 -1.21 -15.96
CA LEU A 235 -14.27 0.05 -16.70
C LEU A 235 -14.62 -0.23 -18.16
N ASP A 236 -15.56 0.51 -18.73
CA ASP A 236 -15.86 0.41 -20.16
C ASP A 236 -14.71 1.03 -20.98
N LYS A 237 -13.85 0.16 -21.50
CA LYS A 237 -12.65 0.54 -22.26
C LYS A 237 -12.99 1.07 -23.64
N GLU A 238 -14.17 0.77 -24.17
CA GLU A 238 -14.60 1.24 -25.48
C GLU A 238 -15.30 2.60 -25.41
N HIS A 239 -15.67 3.05 -24.20
CA HIS A 239 -16.34 4.33 -24.02
C HIS A 239 -15.45 5.52 -24.44
N PRO A 240 -15.99 6.52 -25.18
CA PRO A 240 -15.22 7.68 -25.64
C PRO A 240 -14.50 8.42 -24.51
N HIS A 241 -15.13 8.58 -23.34
CA HIS A 241 -14.51 9.25 -22.19
C HIS A 241 -13.34 8.45 -21.61
N TYR A 242 -13.40 7.12 -21.59
CA TYR A 242 -12.26 6.30 -21.16
C TYR A 242 -11.07 6.49 -22.10
N GLN A 243 -11.31 6.49 -23.41
CA GLN A 243 -10.25 6.69 -24.40
C GLN A 243 -9.64 8.09 -24.32
N GLN A 244 -10.45 9.12 -24.07
CA GLN A 244 -9.97 10.49 -23.83
C GLN A 244 -9.14 10.58 -22.55
N LEU A 245 -9.62 10.01 -21.44
CA LEU A 245 -8.90 9.97 -20.18
C LEU A 245 -7.57 9.21 -20.30
N LYS A 246 -7.57 8.08 -21.01
CA LYS A 246 -6.37 7.30 -21.32
C LYS A 246 -5.36 8.11 -22.13
N ARG A 247 -5.80 8.85 -23.15
CA ARG A 247 -4.89 9.73 -23.92
C ARG A 247 -4.33 10.85 -23.04
N ALA A 248 -5.18 11.55 -22.29
CA ALA A 248 -4.75 12.62 -21.41
C ALA A 248 -3.72 12.15 -20.37
N THR A 249 -3.89 10.94 -19.82
CA THR A 249 -2.99 10.38 -18.81
C THR A 249 -1.73 9.73 -19.40
N ALA A 250 -1.85 8.96 -20.47
CA ALA A 250 -0.72 8.33 -21.15
C ALA A 250 0.19 9.35 -21.85
N ASP A 251 -0.39 10.35 -22.51
CA ASP A 251 0.38 11.40 -23.17
C ASP A 251 1.11 12.26 -22.14
N GLN A 252 0.51 12.53 -20.98
CA GLN A 252 1.19 13.26 -19.92
C GLN A 252 2.37 12.49 -19.34
N GLN A 253 2.20 11.19 -19.03
CA GLN A 253 3.30 10.39 -18.50
C GLN A 253 4.42 10.22 -19.53
N THR A 254 4.07 10.06 -20.80
CA THR A 254 5.03 9.96 -21.91
C THR A 254 5.78 11.28 -22.08
N LYS A 255 5.06 12.41 -22.22
CA LYS A 255 5.65 13.75 -22.31
C LYS A 255 6.51 14.10 -21.10
N PHE A 256 6.10 13.73 -19.89
CA PHE A 256 6.88 13.97 -18.69
C PHE A 256 8.16 13.13 -18.67
N THR A 257 8.08 11.86 -19.07
CA THR A 257 9.25 10.98 -19.17
C THR A 257 10.20 11.47 -20.26
N GLU A 258 9.69 11.87 -21.43
CA GLU A 258 10.45 12.46 -22.52
C GLU A 258 11.10 13.79 -22.11
N ALA A 259 10.35 14.69 -21.48
CA ALA A 259 10.90 15.97 -21.00
C ALA A 259 12.00 15.74 -19.96
N LYS A 260 11.79 14.82 -19.00
CA LYS A 260 12.81 14.46 -18.02
C LYS A 260 14.06 13.86 -18.70
N THR A 261 13.86 12.96 -19.65
CA THR A 261 14.95 12.33 -20.41
C THR A 261 15.71 13.36 -21.25
N ASN A 262 15.01 14.31 -21.88
CA ASN A 262 15.62 15.38 -22.67
C ASN A 262 16.44 16.32 -21.78
N ILE A 263 15.92 16.72 -20.62
CA ILE A 263 16.67 17.54 -19.65
C ILE A 263 17.92 16.80 -19.17
N GLU A 264 17.82 15.49 -18.94
CA GLU A 264 18.96 14.66 -18.53
C GLU A 264 20.02 14.53 -19.65
N ILE A 265 19.59 14.35 -20.89
CA ILE A 265 20.47 14.36 -22.08
C ILE A 265 21.15 15.73 -22.25
N GLU A 266 20.40 16.82 -22.12
CA GLU A 266 20.93 18.18 -22.24
C GLU A 266 21.98 18.43 -21.16
N ASN A 267 21.67 18.12 -19.89
CA ASN A 267 22.63 18.22 -18.79
C ASN A 267 23.89 17.38 -19.04
N LEU A 268 23.76 16.14 -19.51
CA LEU A 268 24.91 15.29 -19.83
C LEU A 268 25.76 15.89 -20.97
N SER A 269 25.10 16.44 -21.99
CA SER A 269 25.78 17.10 -23.11
C SER A 269 26.57 18.34 -22.68
N GLU A 270 25.99 19.13 -21.76
CA GLU A 270 26.61 20.33 -21.19
C GLU A 270 27.79 19.98 -20.28
N VAL A 271 27.64 18.97 -19.41
CA VAL A 271 28.75 18.45 -18.59
C VAL A 271 29.89 17.94 -19.48
N THR A 272 29.58 17.19 -20.54
CA THR A 272 30.59 16.68 -21.48
C THR A 272 31.27 17.82 -22.24
N ARG A 273 30.55 18.90 -22.55
CA ARG A 273 31.11 20.10 -23.18
C ARG A 273 32.07 20.83 -22.25
N ILE A 274 31.70 20.99 -20.98
CA ILE A 274 32.56 21.61 -19.95
C ILE A 274 33.83 20.76 -19.77
N GLN A 275 33.71 19.44 -19.62
CA GLN A 275 34.88 18.56 -19.49
C GLN A 275 35.83 18.63 -20.69
N ARG A 276 35.30 18.67 -21.92
CA ARG A 276 36.12 18.85 -23.12
C ARG A 276 36.85 20.19 -23.09
N LYS A 277 36.14 21.27 -22.75
CA LYS A 277 36.73 22.61 -22.62
C LYS A 277 37.81 22.67 -21.55
N ASP A 278 37.59 22.04 -20.39
CA ASP A 278 38.58 21.96 -19.32
C ASP A 278 39.80 21.13 -19.75
N THR A 279 39.59 20.06 -20.50
CA THR A 279 40.68 19.24 -21.07
C THR A 279 41.49 20.03 -22.10
N GLU A 280 40.81 20.76 -23.01
CA GLU A 280 41.44 21.65 -23.99
C GLU A 280 42.28 22.72 -23.29
N LEU A 281 41.70 23.45 -22.34
CA LEU A 281 42.40 24.46 -21.54
C LEU A 281 43.58 23.86 -20.77
N GLY A 282 43.44 22.65 -20.24
CA GLY A 282 44.53 21.92 -19.58
C GLY A 282 45.67 21.53 -20.53
N VAL A 283 45.37 21.17 -21.77
CA VAL A 283 46.37 20.89 -22.82
C VAL A 283 47.06 22.18 -23.27
N GLU A 284 46.31 23.25 -23.48
CA GLU A 284 46.86 24.58 -23.82
C GLU A 284 47.79 25.10 -22.73
N ALA A 285 47.42 24.96 -21.46
CA ALA A 285 48.27 25.32 -20.32
C ALA A 285 49.59 24.53 -20.32
N LYS A 286 49.55 23.22 -20.63
CA LYS A 286 50.76 22.40 -20.77
C LYS A 286 51.64 22.87 -21.93
N HIS A 287 51.04 23.23 -23.07
CA HIS A 287 51.78 23.72 -24.24
C HIS A 287 52.48 25.06 -23.92
N PHE A 288 51.81 25.96 -23.18
CA PHE A 288 52.41 27.21 -22.74
C PHE A 288 53.60 26.98 -21.80
N ALA A 289 53.48 26.07 -20.83
CA ALA A 289 54.56 25.72 -19.91
C ALA A 289 55.77 25.09 -20.63
N VAL A 290 55.53 24.17 -21.57
CA VAL A 290 56.59 23.54 -22.39
C VAL A 290 57.26 24.57 -23.30
N HIS A 291 56.50 25.50 -23.87
CA HIS A 291 57.04 26.56 -24.72
C HIS A 291 57.95 27.51 -23.94
N GLN A 292 57.57 27.94 -22.73
CA GLN A 292 58.45 28.72 -21.86
C GLN A 292 59.72 27.95 -21.50
N LEU A 293 59.61 26.66 -21.15
CA LEU A 293 60.74 25.82 -20.82
C LEU A 293 61.72 25.69 -22.01
N ASN A 294 61.20 25.52 -23.23
CA ASN A 294 62.01 25.47 -24.44
C ASN A 294 62.74 26.80 -24.70
N GLN A 295 62.08 27.95 -24.53
CA GLN A 295 62.75 29.25 -24.67
C GLN A 295 63.90 29.41 -23.66
N HIS A 296 63.70 29.00 -22.41
CA HIS A 296 64.76 29.04 -21.40
C HIS A 296 65.91 28.08 -21.71
N ALA A 297 65.61 26.87 -22.20
CA ALA A 297 66.63 25.90 -22.62
C ALA A 297 67.46 26.41 -23.82
N ASP A 298 66.84 27.13 -24.76
CA ASP A 298 67.54 27.68 -25.93
C ASP A 298 68.46 28.85 -25.56
N VAL A 299 68.02 29.71 -24.63
CA VAL A 299 68.87 30.76 -24.03
C VAL A 299 70.06 30.15 -23.31
N LEU A 300 69.85 29.08 -22.52
CA LEU A 300 70.93 28.34 -21.85
C LEU A 300 71.91 27.72 -22.84
N LYS A 301 71.41 27.13 -23.93
CA LYS A 301 72.24 26.54 -24.98
C LYS A 301 73.08 27.58 -25.70
N THR A 302 72.51 28.75 -25.98
CA THR A 302 73.22 29.88 -26.60
C THR A 302 74.29 30.45 -25.66
N ALA A 303 73.98 30.58 -24.36
CA ALA A 303 74.94 30.98 -23.35
C ALA A 303 76.09 29.95 -23.19
N ALA A 304 75.78 28.66 -23.14
CA ALA A 304 76.78 27.59 -23.08
C ALA A 304 77.65 27.52 -24.34
N ALA A 305 77.07 27.74 -25.53
CA ALA A 305 77.83 27.83 -26.78
C ALA A 305 78.78 29.04 -26.78
N SER A 306 78.33 30.19 -26.23
CA SER A 306 79.18 31.38 -26.09
C SER A 306 80.34 31.17 -25.11
N LEU A 307 80.13 30.42 -24.02
CA LEU A 307 81.17 30.05 -23.05
C LEU A 307 82.13 28.99 -23.60
N GLY A 308 81.62 28.01 -24.34
CA GLY A 308 82.46 27.00 -25.02
C GLY A 308 83.35 27.61 -26.10
N GLY A 309 82.86 28.63 -26.82
CA GLY A 309 83.63 29.40 -27.81
C GLY A 309 84.74 30.26 -27.20
N MET A 310 84.69 30.57 -25.90
CA MET A 310 85.74 31.31 -25.19
C MET A 310 86.83 30.41 -24.58
N SER A 311 86.70 29.07 -24.68
CA SER A 311 87.68 28.12 -24.13
C SER A 311 88.92 27.88 -25.01
N HIS A 312 88.98 28.49 -26.20
CA HIS A 312 90.18 28.50 -27.04
C HIS A 312 90.90 29.85 -26.95
N VAL A 313 91.40 30.18 -25.76
CA VAL A 313 92.44 31.20 -25.59
C VAL A 313 93.67 30.48 -25.06
N ASP A 314 94.68 30.36 -25.93
CA ASP A 314 96.00 29.82 -25.64
C ASP A 314 96.70 30.68 -24.59
N LEU A 315 96.92 30.11 -23.40
CA LEU A 315 97.68 30.73 -22.31
C LEU A 315 98.65 29.70 -21.74
N GLY A 316 99.88 29.75 -22.24
CA GLY A 316 100.96 28.85 -21.87
C GLY A 316 101.40 28.93 -20.41
N HIS A 317 101.87 27.77 -19.94
CA HIS A 317 102.79 27.49 -18.84
C HIS A 317 102.41 27.97 -17.43
N GLY A 318 102.08 27.01 -16.57
CA GLY A 318 102.18 27.18 -15.12
C GLY A 318 101.15 26.36 -14.36
N ASP A 319 101.62 25.26 -13.79
CA ASP A 319 100.88 24.38 -12.88
C ASP A 319 100.27 25.18 -11.72
N GLY A 320 98.95 25.34 -11.76
CA GLY A 320 98.23 26.17 -10.81
C GLY A 320 96.77 26.27 -11.22
N LEU A 321 95.93 25.44 -10.59
CA LEU A 321 94.48 25.57 -10.66
C LEU A 321 94.10 27.03 -10.40
N ASN A 322 93.61 27.70 -11.44
CA ASN A 322 93.32 29.12 -11.41
C ASN A 322 92.08 29.33 -10.53
N ALA A 323 92.32 29.60 -9.24
CA ALA A 323 91.28 29.74 -8.22
C ALA A 323 90.23 30.81 -8.60
N ALA A 324 90.60 31.81 -9.42
CA ALA A 324 89.68 32.81 -9.94
C ALA A 324 88.64 32.22 -10.93
N GLY A 325 89.05 31.31 -11.84
CA GLY A 325 88.13 30.64 -12.77
C GLY A 325 87.19 29.66 -12.05
N LEU A 326 87.68 29.03 -10.98
CA LEU A 326 86.90 28.10 -10.15
C LEU A 326 85.92 28.85 -9.22
N MET A 327 86.31 30.02 -8.70
CA MET A 327 85.46 30.91 -7.90
C MET A 327 84.39 31.63 -8.73
N VAL A 328 84.69 32.03 -9.97
CA VAL A 328 83.68 32.56 -10.91
C VAL A 328 82.71 31.44 -11.32
N GLY A 329 83.21 30.22 -11.57
CA GLY A 329 82.38 29.04 -11.83
C GLY A 329 81.47 28.66 -10.66
N MET A 330 81.93 28.79 -9.41
CA MET A 330 81.11 28.58 -8.21
C MET A 330 80.15 29.75 -7.93
N GLY A 331 80.55 31.00 -8.20
CA GLY A 331 79.71 32.18 -8.00
C GLY A 331 78.53 32.23 -8.97
N VAL A 332 78.78 31.95 -10.24
CA VAL A 332 77.73 31.79 -11.26
C VAL A 332 76.92 30.52 -10.98
N GLY A 333 77.56 29.41 -10.56
CA GLY A 333 76.87 28.18 -10.16
C GLY A 333 75.96 28.32 -8.93
N ALA A 334 76.28 29.24 -8.00
CA ALA A 334 75.46 29.54 -6.83
C ALA A 334 74.28 30.45 -7.16
N SER A 335 74.48 31.50 -7.97
CA SER A 335 73.36 32.35 -8.44
C SER A 335 72.42 31.58 -9.37
N MET A 336 72.97 30.71 -10.22
CA MET A 336 72.19 29.80 -11.05
C MET A 336 71.46 28.76 -10.22
N ARG A 337 72.02 28.26 -9.10
CA ARG A 337 71.34 27.31 -8.20
C ARG A 337 70.18 27.95 -7.45
N THR A 338 70.29 29.22 -7.03
CA THR A 338 69.18 29.94 -6.41
C THR A 338 68.08 30.25 -7.43
N GLN A 339 68.46 30.54 -8.69
CA GLN A 339 67.50 30.84 -9.76
C GLN A 339 66.88 29.58 -10.39
N LEU A 340 67.64 28.48 -10.54
CA LEU A 340 67.10 27.15 -10.86
C LEU A 340 66.29 26.59 -9.69
N GLY A 341 66.67 26.84 -8.43
CA GLY A 341 65.91 26.42 -7.25
C GLY A 341 64.53 27.06 -7.20
N GLY A 342 64.44 28.38 -7.46
CA GLY A 342 63.16 29.09 -7.56
C GLY A 342 62.33 28.75 -8.79
N LEU A 343 62.96 28.32 -9.89
CA LEU A 343 62.25 27.78 -11.05
C LEU A 343 61.78 26.34 -10.80
N MET A 344 62.57 25.51 -10.11
CA MET A 344 62.28 24.12 -9.79
C MET A 344 61.13 23.98 -8.76
N ASP A 345 60.99 24.94 -7.84
CA ASP A 345 59.82 25.07 -6.95
C ASP A 345 58.51 25.49 -7.67
N ASN A 346 58.62 26.08 -8.86
CA ASN A 346 57.47 26.46 -9.70
C ASN A 346 57.07 25.37 -10.72
N ILE A 347 57.93 24.37 -10.98
CA ILE A 347 57.61 23.18 -11.80
C ILE A 347 57.16 22.00 -10.94
N THR A 348 57.39 22.04 -9.63
CA THR A 348 56.82 21.08 -8.64
C THR A 348 55.48 21.53 -8.08
N ASN A 349 55.11 22.81 -8.23
CA ASN A 349 53.74 23.30 -8.05
C ASN A 349 52.98 23.26 -9.39
N THR A 350 52.78 22.06 -9.91
CA THR A 350 51.61 21.83 -10.78
C THR A 350 50.36 22.34 -10.05
N PRO A 351 49.40 23.01 -10.72
CA PRO A 351 48.09 23.23 -10.12
C PRO A 351 47.66 21.88 -9.53
N PRO A 352 47.21 21.81 -8.25
CA PRO A 352 46.87 20.52 -7.66
C PRO A 352 45.95 19.81 -8.66
N PRO A 353 46.26 18.55 -9.04
CA PRO A 353 45.35 17.80 -9.89
C PRO A 353 43.98 17.95 -9.23
N ILE A 354 42.98 18.42 -10.00
CA ILE A 354 41.60 18.46 -9.52
C ILE A 354 41.33 17.03 -9.08
N THR A 355 41.39 16.77 -7.77
CA THR A 355 41.05 15.48 -7.22
C THR A 355 39.61 15.27 -7.64
N PRO A 356 39.30 14.26 -8.48
CA PRO A 356 37.92 14.01 -8.86
C PRO A 356 37.13 13.86 -7.57
N GLU A 357 36.16 14.74 -7.35
CA GLU A 357 35.33 14.66 -6.14
C GLU A 357 34.69 13.28 -6.10
N PRO A 358 34.70 12.60 -4.93
CA PRO A 358 34.15 11.27 -4.83
C PRO A 358 32.66 11.29 -5.19
N MET A 359 32.32 10.59 -6.25
CA MET A 359 30.95 10.39 -6.72
C MET A 359 30.35 9.16 -6.05
N PHE A 360 29.14 9.30 -5.52
CA PHE A 360 28.44 8.27 -4.77
C PHE A 360 27.16 7.84 -5.49
N HIS A 361 26.91 6.54 -5.52
CA HIS A 361 25.61 5.96 -5.91
C HIS A 361 24.86 5.52 -4.66
N ILE A 362 23.54 5.67 -4.68
CA ILE A 362 22.66 5.22 -3.59
C ILE A 362 21.67 4.19 -4.13
N ALA A 363 21.34 3.19 -3.31
CA ALA A 363 20.29 2.23 -3.64
C ALA A 363 19.08 2.43 -2.72
N ARG A 364 17.90 2.62 -3.33
CA ARG A 364 16.61 2.79 -2.63
C ARG A 364 15.58 1.86 -3.26
N ASN A 365 14.89 1.05 -2.45
CA ASN A 365 13.89 0.07 -2.93
C ASN A 365 14.40 -0.85 -4.05
N GLY A 366 15.68 -1.23 -4.01
CA GLY A 366 16.31 -2.08 -5.03
C GLY A 366 16.67 -1.37 -6.34
N GLN A 367 16.44 -0.06 -6.45
CA GLN A 367 16.85 0.76 -7.61
C GLN A 367 18.06 1.63 -7.26
N GLN A 368 19.00 1.72 -8.19
CA GLN A 368 20.21 2.56 -8.08
C GLN A 368 19.94 3.97 -8.59
N PHE A 369 20.44 4.97 -7.86
CA PHE A 369 20.36 6.39 -8.19
C PHE A 369 21.75 7.03 -8.05
N GLY A 370 22.01 8.09 -8.81
CA GLY A 370 23.30 8.81 -8.83
C GLY A 370 23.95 8.77 -10.22
N PRO A 371 25.22 9.23 -10.36
CA PRO A 371 26.12 9.59 -9.27
C PRO A 371 25.80 10.95 -8.62
N TYR A 372 26.00 11.04 -7.31
CA TYR A 372 25.81 12.25 -6.49
C TYR A 372 27.15 12.66 -5.84
N ASN A 373 27.41 13.97 -5.73
CA ASN A 373 28.45 14.49 -4.85
C ASN A 373 27.94 14.63 -3.41
N LEU A 374 28.85 14.93 -2.49
CA LEU A 374 28.54 15.01 -1.05
C LEU A 374 27.46 16.06 -0.72
N GLU A 375 27.46 17.18 -1.44
CA GLU A 375 26.48 18.26 -1.24
C GLU A 375 25.07 17.85 -1.70
N SER A 376 24.98 17.14 -2.84
CA SER A 376 23.70 16.60 -3.33
C SER A 376 23.14 15.55 -2.37
N LEU A 377 23.99 14.70 -1.79
CA LEU A 377 23.58 13.76 -0.74
C LEU A 377 23.06 14.50 0.50
N ARG A 378 23.69 15.61 0.90
CA ARG A 378 23.23 16.44 2.03
C ARG A 378 21.80 16.96 1.81
N GLN A 379 21.48 17.41 0.60
CA GLN A 379 20.10 17.83 0.25
C GLN A 379 19.11 16.67 0.28
N LEU A 380 19.52 15.46 -0.14
CA LEU A 380 18.68 14.27 -0.05
C LEU A 380 18.43 13.84 1.41
N VAL A 381 19.39 14.04 2.31
CA VAL A 381 19.18 13.85 3.76
C VAL A 381 18.18 14.87 4.30
N GLN A 382 18.34 16.14 3.97
CA GLN A 382 17.44 17.21 4.43
C GLN A 382 16.00 17.05 3.93
N SER A 383 15.82 16.51 2.72
CA SER A 383 14.48 16.21 2.15
C SER A 383 13.89 14.88 2.62
N GLY A 384 14.58 14.14 3.50
CA GLY A 384 14.13 12.83 4.00
C GLY A 384 14.17 11.69 2.97
N GLN A 385 14.76 11.95 1.81
CA GLN A 385 14.83 11.02 0.69
C GLN A 385 16.03 10.05 0.76
N PHE A 386 16.95 10.30 1.69
CA PHE A 386 18.14 9.49 1.94
C PHE A 386 18.43 9.47 3.44
N SER A 387 18.81 8.31 3.96
CA SER A 387 19.01 8.08 5.40
C SER A 387 20.16 7.09 5.62
N MET A 388 20.62 6.99 6.87
CA MET A 388 21.69 6.08 7.28
C MET A 388 21.44 4.59 6.96
N ASN A 389 20.18 4.20 6.76
CA ASN A 389 19.76 2.83 6.44
C ASN A 389 19.81 2.50 4.94
N HIS A 390 20.10 3.48 4.08
CA HIS A 390 20.22 3.25 2.64
C HIS A 390 21.61 2.75 2.28
N HIS A 391 21.71 1.95 1.21
CA HIS A 391 23.00 1.47 0.72
C HIS A 391 23.64 2.51 -0.18
N VAL A 392 24.95 2.65 -0.05
CA VAL A 392 25.81 3.57 -0.79
C VAL A 392 26.98 2.80 -1.35
N TRP A 393 27.41 3.21 -2.52
CA TRP A 393 28.63 2.72 -3.15
C TRP A 393 29.36 3.88 -3.81
N LYS A 394 30.69 3.88 -3.74
CA LYS A 394 31.55 4.76 -4.53
C LYS A 394 32.65 3.95 -5.19
N GLU A 395 33.24 4.51 -6.23
CA GLU A 395 34.40 3.90 -6.90
C GLU A 395 35.53 3.64 -5.89
N GLY A 396 36.03 2.41 -5.87
CA GLY A 396 37.04 1.93 -4.92
C GLY A 396 36.51 1.19 -3.68
N MET A 397 35.19 1.03 -3.51
CA MET A 397 34.61 0.17 -2.46
C MET A 397 34.44 -1.28 -2.93
N SER A 398 34.61 -2.24 -2.02
CA SER A 398 34.46 -3.68 -2.29
C SER A 398 33.02 -4.11 -2.61
N GLY A 399 32.02 -3.30 -2.26
CA GLY A 399 30.61 -3.58 -2.49
C GLY A 399 29.72 -2.49 -1.89
N TRP A 400 28.40 -2.64 -2.05
CA TRP A 400 27.41 -1.74 -1.44
C TRP A 400 27.46 -1.83 0.08
N GLU A 401 27.47 -0.68 0.74
CA GLU A 401 27.56 -0.58 2.20
C GLU A 401 26.53 0.40 2.76
N LEU A 402 26.13 0.25 4.02
CA LEU A 402 25.17 1.17 4.65
C LEU A 402 25.76 2.57 4.76
N ALA A 403 24.97 3.59 4.43
CA ALA A 403 25.38 5.00 4.42
C ALA A 403 25.98 5.48 5.75
N GLY A 404 25.51 4.94 6.88
CA GLY A 404 26.05 5.23 8.21
C GLY A 404 27.46 4.69 8.48
N ASN A 405 27.91 3.70 7.69
CA ASN A 405 29.22 3.06 7.85
C ASN A 405 30.26 3.61 6.87
N VAL A 406 29.85 4.32 5.82
CA VAL A 406 30.77 4.84 4.80
C VAL A 406 31.46 6.12 5.32
N PRO A 407 32.80 6.10 5.47
CA PRO A 407 33.55 7.30 5.88
C PRO A 407 33.34 8.43 4.88
N GLY A 408 32.95 9.62 5.38
CA GLY A 408 32.58 10.79 4.58
C GLY A 408 31.06 10.97 4.41
N VAL A 409 30.29 9.88 4.28
CA VAL A 409 28.82 9.94 4.16
C VAL A 409 28.16 9.92 5.54
N ALA A 410 28.72 9.16 6.48
CA ALA A 410 28.21 9.08 7.86
C ALA A 410 28.09 10.46 8.54
N GLY A 411 29.00 11.39 8.20
CA GLY A 411 29.00 12.76 8.74
C GLY A 411 27.79 13.61 8.31
N LEU A 412 27.07 13.23 7.25
CA LEU A 412 25.88 13.93 6.76
C LEU A 412 24.68 13.79 7.71
N PHE A 413 24.66 12.77 8.57
CA PHE A 413 23.53 12.44 9.44
C PHE A 413 23.65 13.03 10.86
N ASN A 414 24.79 13.64 11.21
CA ASN A 414 25.06 14.18 12.55
C ASN A 414 24.44 15.57 12.82
N VAL A 415 23.60 16.09 11.92
CA VAL A 415 22.99 17.42 12.05
C VAL A 415 21.48 17.28 12.26
N THR A 416 21.08 16.78 13.43
CA THR A 416 19.71 16.98 13.93
C THR A 416 19.78 17.61 15.32
N PRO A 417 19.30 18.87 15.51
CA PRO A 417 19.04 19.37 16.85
C PRO A 417 18.01 18.47 17.55
N PRO A 418 18.13 18.24 18.86
CA PRO A 418 17.27 17.29 19.57
C PRO A 418 15.79 17.70 19.47
N PRO A 419 14.87 16.73 19.34
CA PRO A 419 13.43 17.01 19.37
C PRO A 419 13.06 17.68 20.70
N ILE A 420 12.26 18.74 20.61
CA ILE A 420 11.64 19.38 21.78
C ILE A 420 10.68 18.34 22.37
N ILE A 421 10.92 17.98 23.64
CA ILE A 421 10.11 17.05 24.45
C ILE A 421 8.80 17.72 24.83
#